data_AF-A0A7Y8U547-F1
#
_entry.id   AF-A0A7Y8U547-F1
#
_cell.length_a   1.000
_cell.length_b   1.000
_cell.length_c   1.000
_cell.angle_alpha   90.00
_cell.angle_beta   90.00
_cell.angle_gamma   90.00
#
_symmetry.space_group_name_H-M   'P 1'
#
loop_
_entity.id
_entity.type
_entity.pdbx_description
1 polymer ?
#
loop_
_entity_poly.entity_id
_entity_poly.type
_entity_poly.pdbx_seq_one_letter_code
_entity_poly.pdbx_strand_id
1 'polypeptide(L)'
;MLNNKLPPLYPHLKSKNETLSLIHGIYAGILSCALAVVFYLEYQQQTMSMVEISVLCAGIGLFIALNIVACLKVKKGANQGLILSRILAVLMLLSFPIGTLLGAFALWKSLKSQWEV
;
A
#
# COMPACT_ATOMS: atom_id res chain seq x y z
N MET A 1 45.06 21.32 29.25
CA MET A 1 43.60 21.41 29.03
C MET A 1 43.10 20.05 28.58
N LEU A 2 42.49 19.27 29.48
CA LEU A 2 41.92 17.96 29.14
C LEU A 2 40.68 18.17 28.25
N ASN A 3 40.77 17.72 27.01
CA ASN A 3 39.66 17.72 26.06
C ASN A 3 38.73 16.54 26.39
N ASN A 4 37.91 16.69 27.43
CA ASN A 4 36.91 15.72 27.82
C ASN A 4 35.80 15.68 26.75
N LYS A 5 35.99 14.88 25.70
CA LYS A 5 34.91 14.43 24.83
C LYS A 5 34.04 13.45 25.64
N LEU A 6 33.13 13.99 26.46
CA LEU A 6 32.07 13.16 27.03
C LEU A 6 31.30 12.51 25.88
N PRO A 7 31.02 11.19 25.92
CA PRO A 7 30.14 10.58 24.96
C PRO A 7 28.74 11.22 25.06
N PRO A 8 28.02 11.39 23.95
CA PRO A 8 26.69 12.00 23.97
C PRO A 8 25.78 11.22 24.93
N LEU A 9 25.27 11.92 25.95
CA LEU A 9 24.49 11.34 27.06
C LEU A 9 23.06 10.91 26.67
N TYR A 10 22.70 11.01 25.40
CA TYR A 10 21.37 10.67 24.90
C TYR A 10 21.51 9.65 23.77
N PRO A 11 20.79 8.51 23.83
CA PRO A 11 20.63 7.70 22.63
C PRO A 11 19.96 8.63 21.61
N HIS A 12 20.63 8.87 20.49
CA HIS A 12 20.04 9.57 19.35
C HIS A 12 18.66 8.93 19.13
N LEU A 13 17.58 9.63 19.50
CA LEU A 13 16.23 9.12 19.32
C LEU A 13 16.12 8.87 17.83
N LYS A 14 16.16 7.60 17.44
CA LYS A 14 16.19 7.19 16.04
C LYS A 14 14.96 7.82 15.40
N SER A 15 15.17 8.84 14.57
CA SER A 15 14.11 9.75 14.16
C SER A 15 12.99 8.92 13.53
N LYS A 16 11.85 8.91 14.22
CA LYS A 16 10.64 8.25 13.76
C LYS A 16 10.33 8.78 12.37
N ASN A 17 10.29 7.89 11.37
CA ASN A 17 10.19 8.31 9.98
C ASN A 17 8.71 8.52 9.62
N GLU A 18 8.16 9.63 10.12
CA GLU A 18 6.71 9.91 10.09
C GLU A 18 6.16 10.03 8.67
N THR A 19 6.93 10.61 7.74
CA THR A 19 6.57 10.71 6.32
C THR A 19 6.36 9.34 5.68
N LEU A 20 7.23 8.38 5.98
CA LEU A 20 7.17 7.02 5.42
C LEU A 20 5.99 6.23 6.00
N SER A 21 5.73 6.40 7.30
CA SER A 21 4.54 5.86 7.97
C SER A 21 3.25 6.39 7.34
N LEU A 22 3.22 7.69 7.01
CA LEU A 22 2.07 8.35 6.41
C LEU A 22 1.79 7.84 4.98
N ILE A 23 2.84 7.64 4.17
CA ILE A 23 2.70 7.07 2.81
C ILE A 23 2.07 5.68 2.84
N HIS A 24 2.55 4.78 3.71
CA HIS A 24 1.95 3.44 3.85
C HIS A 24 0.49 3.50 4.34
N GLY A 25 0.17 4.45 5.22
CA GLY A 25 -1.20 4.70 5.66
C GLY A 25 -2.11 5.14 4.53
N ILE A 26 -1.68 6.10 3.71
CA ILE A 26 -2.43 6.56 2.53
C ILE A 26 -2.65 5.41 1.55
N TYR A 27 -1.59 4.63 1.27
CA TYR A 27 -1.69 3.52 0.32
C TYR A 27 -2.65 2.42 0.80
N ALA A 28 -2.61 2.06 2.08
CA ALA A 28 -3.59 1.15 2.68
C ALA A 28 -5.02 1.69 2.58
N GLY A 29 -5.21 3.01 2.76
CA GLY A 29 -6.49 3.69 2.60
C GLY A 29 -7.03 3.61 1.17
N ILE A 30 -6.18 3.89 0.17
CA ILE A 30 -6.55 3.79 -1.25
C ILE A 30 -6.94 2.37 -1.62
N LEU A 31 -6.16 1.36 -1.19
CA LEU A 31 -6.48 -0.05 -1.42
C LEU A 31 -7.83 -0.45 -0.80
N SER A 32 -8.10 0.01 0.43
CA SER A 32 -9.38 -0.24 1.10
C SER A 32 -10.54 0.39 0.36
N CYS A 33 -10.37 1.62 -0.14
CA CYS A 33 -11.38 2.32 -0.94
C CYS A 33 -11.65 1.60 -2.26
N ALA A 34 -10.60 1.18 -2.97
CA ALA A 34 -10.74 0.41 -4.22
C ALA A 34 -11.49 -0.92 -3.98
N LEU A 35 -11.17 -1.62 -2.90
CA LEU A 35 -11.87 -2.86 -2.54
C LEU A 35 -13.36 -2.62 -2.25
N ALA A 36 -13.70 -1.52 -1.56
CA ALA A 36 -15.09 -1.15 -1.32
C ALA A 36 -15.86 -0.85 -2.61
N VAL A 37 -15.22 -0.18 -3.58
CA VAL A 37 -15.82 0.05 -4.91
C VAL A 37 -16.05 -1.26 -5.65
N VAL A 38 -15.08 -2.19 -5.63
CA VAL A 38 -15.26 -3.51 -6.25
C VAL A 38 -16.43 -4.26 -5.62
N PHE A 39 -16.55 -4.28 -4.29
CA PHE A 39 -17.69 -4.89 -3.63
C PHE A 39 -19.02 -4.24 -3.98
N TYR A 40 -19.06 -2.91 -4.09
CA TYR A 40 -20.26 -2.20 -4.51
C TYR A 40 -20.69 -2.56 -5.94
N LEU A 41 -19.73 -2.59 -6.86
CA LEU A 41 -20.00 -2.99 -8.26
C LEU A 41 -20.43 -4.44 -8.35
N GLU A 42 -19.78 -5.32 -7.59
CA GLU A 42 -20.09 -6.74 -7.64
C GLU A 42 -21.42 -7.07 -6.94
N TYR A 43 -21.80 -6.31 -5.92
CA TYR A 43 -23.16 -6.37 -5.37
C TYR A 43 -24.23 -6.08 -6.45
N GLN A 44 -23.97 -5.14 -7.36
CA GLN A 44 -24.90 -4.77 -8.44
C GLN A 44 -24.87 -5.75 -9.62
N GLN A 45 -23.70 -6.23 -10.02
CA GLN A 45 -23.53 -6.99 -11.26
C GLN A 45 -23.53 -8.51 -11.06
N GLN A 46 -23.18 -9.02 -9.87
CA GLN A 46 -23.13 -10.46 -9.53
C GLN A 46 -22.38 -11.28 -10.60
N THR A 47 -21.24 -10.75 -11.07
CA THR A 47 -20.47 -11.30 -12.20
C THR A 47 -19.41 -12.31 -11.79
N MET A 48 -18.90 -12.22 -10.56
CA MET A 48 -17.80 -13.00 -10.04
C MET A 48 -18.30 -14.14 -9.15
N SER A 49 -17.64 -15.28 -9.25
CA SER A 49 -17.92 -16.40 -8.35
C SER A 49 -17.45 -16.10 -6.92
N MET A 50 -18.06 -16.75 -5.94
CA MET A 50 -17.70 -16.61 -4.52
C MET A 50 -16.22 -16.96 -4.25
N VAL A 51 -15.63 -17.86 -5.05
CA VAL A 51 -14.21 -18.23 -4.98
C VAL A 51 -13.31 -17.09 -5.46
N GLU A 52 -13.66 -16.45 -6.57
CA GLU A 52 -12.89 -15.32 -7.13
C GLU A 52 -12.90 -14.11 -6.18
N ILE A 53 -14.06 -13.78 -5.61
CA ILE A 53 -14.19 -12.73 -4.61
C ILE A 53 -13.32 -13.04 -3.39
N SER A 54 -13.32 -14.29 -2.93
CA SER A 54 -12.51 -14.72 -1.78
C SER A 54 -11.01 -14.59 -2.05
N VAL A 55 -10.54 -15.01 -3.22
CA VAL A 55 -9.13 -14.88 -3.62
C VAL A 55 -8.72 -13.41 -3.75
N LEU A 56 -9.57 -12.58 -4.35
CA LEU A 56 -9.33 -11.13 -4.46
C LEU A 56 -9.21 -10.48 -3.08
N CYS A 57 -10.14 -10.80 -2.17
CA CYS A 57 -10.13 -10.29 -0.80
C CYS A 57 -8.89 -10.72 -0.03
N ALA A 58 -8.48 -11.99 -0.16
CA ALA A 58 -7.28 -12.50 0.48
C ALA A 58 -6.03 -11.77 -0.04
N GLY A 59 -5.92 -11.59 -1.36
CA GLY A 59 -4.81 -10.87 -1.99
C GLY A 59 -4.73 -9.40 -1.54
N ILE A 60 -5.79 -8.63 -1.75
CA ILE A 60 -5.82 -7.20 -1.41
C ILE A 60 -5.73 -7.00 0.11
N GLY A 61 -6.41 -7.83 0.90
CA GLY A 61 -6.36 -7.81 2.36
C GLY A 61 -4.95 -8.03 2.90
N LEU A 62 -4.19 -8.97 2.32
CA LEU A 62 -2.79 -9.17 2.66
C LEU A 62 -1.95 -7.91 2.38
N PHE A 63 -2.14 -7.25 1.23
CA PHE A 63 -1.43 -6.01 0.91
C PHE A 63 -1.78 -4.86 1.86
N ILE A 64 -3.04 -4.72 2.26
CA ILE A 64 -3.47 -3.73 3.26
C ILE A 64 -2.80 -4.03 4.60
N ALA A 65 -2.86 -5.28 5.07
CA ALA A 65 -2.25 -5.69 6.33
C ALA A 65 -0.74 -5.43 6.36
N LEU A 66 -0.03 -5.74 5.27
CA LEU A 66 1.40 -5.48 5.15
C LEU A 66 1.72 -3.97 5.21
N ASN A 67 0.90 -3.11 4.58
CA ASN A 67 1.08 -1.66 4.66
C ASN A 67 0.80 -1.12 6.08
N ILE A 68 -0.22 -1.64 6.77
CA ILE A 68 -0.49 -1.29 8.18
C ILE A 68 0.67 -1.72 9.08
N VAL A 69 1.20 -2.94 8.91
CA VAL A 69 2.34 -3.44 9.69
C VAL A 69 3.60 -2.61 9.41
N ALA A 70 3.86 -2.25 8.14
CA ALA A 70 4.97 -1.37 7.78
C ALA A 70 4.82 0.01 8.45
N CYS A 71 3.62 0.61 8.39
CA CYS A 71 3.30 1.87 9.08
C CYS A 71 3.61 1.78 10.59
N LEU A 72 3.10 0.75 11.28
CA LEU A 72 3.32 0.56 12.72
C LEU A 72 4.80 0.31 13.06
N LYS A 73 5.53 -0.47 12.26
CA LYS A 73 6.94 -0.78 12.51
C LYS A 73 7.87 0.40 12.23
N VAL A 74 7.57 1.21 11.21
CA VAL A 74 8.28 2.47 10.92
C VAL A 74 8.03 3.49 12.04
N LYS A 75 6.79 3.58 12.54
CA LYS A 75 6.42 4.44 13.67
C LYS A 75 7.14 4.06 14.98
N LYS A 76 7.52 2.78 15.15
CA LYS A 76 8.29 2.26 16.30
C LYS A 76 9.81 2.33 16.13
N GLY A 77 10.34 2.82 15.00
CA GLY A 77 11.79 2.95 14.77
C GLY A 77 12.56 1.63 14.61
N ALA A 78 11.87 0.49 14.50
CA ALA A 78 12.51 -0.82 14.37
C ALA A 78 13.26 -0.92 13.02
N ASN A 79 14.50 -1.44 13.03
CA ASN A 79 15.28 -1.65 11.79
C ASN A 79 14.55 -2.55 10.78
N GLN A 80 13.79 -3.53 11.30
CA GLN A 80 12.93 -4.39 10.49
C GLN A 80 11.80 -3.61 9.78
N GLY A 81 11.33 -2.49 10.35
CA GLY A 81 10.33 -1.62 9.73
C GLY A 81 10.88 -0.87 8.51
N LEU A 82 12.15 -0.47 8.55
CA LEU A 82 12.82 0.20 7.42
C LEU A 82 13.04 -0.77 6.24
N ILE A 83 13.44 -2.01 6.52
CA ILE A 83 13.61 -3.05 5.48
C ILE A 83 12.26 -3.41 4.86
N LEU A 84 11.24 -3.66 5.69
CA LEU A 84 9.89 -3.98 5.23
C LEU A 84 9.29 -2.83 4.42
N SER A 85 9.50 -1.59 4.85
CA SER A 85 9.04 -0.40 4.14
C SER A 85 9.73 -0.23 2.78
N ARG A 86 11.03 -0.50 2.67
CA ARG A 86 11.73 -0.50 1.37
C ARG A 86 11.18 -1.55 0.42
N ILE A 87 10.94 -2.77 0.90
CA ILE A 87 10.37 -3.84 0.09
C ILE A 87 8.97 -3.45 -0.39
N LEU A 88 8.13 -2.90 0.50
CA LEU A 88 6.82 -2.39 0.10
C LEU A 88 6.91 -1.20 -0.85
N ALA A 89 7.89 -0.31 -0.71
CA ALA A 89 8.09 0.80 -1.63
C ALA A 89 8.45 0.32 -3.05
N VAL A 90 9.24 -0.76 -3.15
CA VAL A 90 9.53 -1.41 -4.43
C VAL A 90 8.27 -2.07 -5.01
N LEU A 91 7.46 -2.75 -4.18
CA LEU A 91 6.17 -3.30 -4.60
C LEU A 91 5.19 -2.21 -5.05
N MET A 92 5.15 -1.07 -4.36
CA MET A 92 4.37 0.10 -4.76
C MET A 92 4.86 0.69 -6.08
N LEU A 93 6.18 0.77 -6.28
CA LEU A 93 6.76 1.19 -7.57
C LEU A 93 6.37 0.25 -8.71
N LEU A 94 6.35 -1.06 -8.49
CA LEU A 94 5.90 -2.04 -9.49
C LEU A 94 4.38 -1.97 -9.74
N SER A 95 3.60 -1.53 -8.75
CA SER A 95 2.15 -1.33 -8.94
C SER A 95 1.83 -0.18 -9.90
N PHE A 96 2.74 0.79 -10.07
CA PHE A 96 2.54 1.92 -10.98
C PHE A 96 2.50 1.48 -12.46
N PRO A 97 3.51 0.78 -13.04
CA PRO A 97 3.44 0.26 -14.41
C PRO A 97 2.21 -0.63 -14.66
N ILE A 98 1.91 -1.53 -13.72
CA ILE A 98 0.78 -2.45 -13.83
C ILE A 98 -0.55 -1.68 -13.83
N GLY A 99 -0.70 -0.73 -12.90
CA GLY A 99 -1.87 0.14 -12.80
C GLY A 99 -2.05 1.02 -14.04
N THR A 100 -0.96 1.55 -14.61
CA THR A 100 -1.00 2.34 -15.85
C THR A 100 -1.47 1.48 -17.03
N LEU A 101 -0.95 0.26 -17.17
CA LEU A 101 -1.37 -0.65 -18.25
C LEU A 101 -2.84 -1.07 -18.11
N LEU A 102 -3.29 -1.41 -16.89
CA LEU A 102 -4.69 -1.74 -16.62
C LEU A 102 -5.62 -0.55 -16.86
N GLY A 103 -5.20 0.66 -16.46
CA GLY A 103 -5.94 1.90 -16.72
C GLY A 103 -6.04 2.21 -18.22
N ALA A 104 -4.95 2.04 -18.96
CA ALA A 104 -4.96 2.18 -20.42
C ALA A 104 -5.87 1.14 -21.09
N PHE A 105 -5.87 -0.10 -20.60
CA PHE A 105 -6.76 -1.16 -21.08
C PHE A 105 -8.23 -0.85 -20.77
N ALA A 106 -8.54 -0.37 -19.57
CA ALA A 106 -9.88 0.06 -19.19
C ALA A 106 -10.37 1.22 -20.07
N LEU A 107 -9.52 2.23 -20.31
CA LEU A 107 -9.81 3.34 -21.22
C LEU A 107 -10.02 2.87 -22.66
N TRP A 108 -9.21 1.93 -23.14
CA TRP A 108 -9.41 1.32 -24.45
C TRP A 108 -10.77 0.62 -24.54
N LYS A 109 -11.11 -0.17 -23.53
CA LYS A 109 -12.40 -0.90 -23.48
C LYS A 109 -13.58 0.06 -23.34
N SER A 110 -13.42 1.21 -22.68
CA SER A 110 -14.46 2.25 -22.64
C SER A 110 -14.59 3.02 -23.96
N LEU A 111 -13.51 3.13 -24.75
CA LEU A 111 -13.51 3.84 -26.03
C LEU A 111 -14.16 3.05 -27.17
N LYS A 112 -14.08 1.72 -27.16
CA LYS A 112 -14.67 0.85 -28.19
C LYS A 112 -15.95 0.18 -27.69
N SER A 113 -17.10 0.75 -28.05
CA SER A 113 -18.31 0.00 -28.43
C SER A 113 -18.76 -1.11 -27.46
N GLN A 114 -19.20 -0.70 -26.27
CA GLN A 114 -20.10 -1.49 -25.39
C GLN A 114 -21.26 -0.62 -24.85
N TRP A 115 -21.27 0.68 -25.19
CA TRP A 115 -22.25 1.68 -24.73
C TRP A 115 -23.27 2.07 -25.81
N GLU A 116 -23.14 1.52 -27.02
CA GLU A 116 -24.13 1.70 -28.08
C GLU A 116 -25.05 0.48 -28.05
N VAL A 117 -26.30 0.74 -27.66
CA VAL A 117 -27.47 -0.16 -27.85
C VAL A 117 -27.83 -0.15 -29.33
#